data_AF-A0A9P0PMR5-F1
#
_entry.id   AF-A0A9P0PMR5-F1
#
_cell.length_a   1.000
_cell.length_b   1.000
_cell.length_c   1.000
_cell.angle_alpha   90.00
_cell.angle_beta   90.00
_cell.angle_gamma   90.00
#
_symmetry.space_group_name_H-M   'P 1'
#
loop_
_entity.id
_entity.type
_entity.pdbx_description
1 polymer ?
#
loop_
_entity_poly.entity_id
_entity_poly.type
_entity_poly.pdbx_seq_one_letter_code
_entity_poly.pdbx_strand_id
1 'polypeptide(L)'
;MSCLDVKHVAKYSAAPSHPVRHLSRNYPRWGFPNCIGRVDGKHVTIKRPNNSGSNYWCYLHKYSIVLMAIVGPDYKFICVDIGGFGKNSDGGIFETSNKRFEQNLVSVPASKFLPGQNEICSYVLIGDEAFALKPYLMRPFPYKQTLTDVRKEKYNVRLCRARRVVENAFGILSQKWRIFYRPLETKVDTTILIVAQDFEEKWNFHNCVGSVDGKHVGIQQPSHSGSYYYNYKGFYSIVLMAIVNANYQFMMVDVGANGRVSDGGVMKDTLFWRKLSENKLNMPDSRELPGTNEKFLFVFIGDEAFQLLPNFMKPYNRAVLTDEKRVFNYRLSRARRIVENGFGILIKRFKILQNDIKFEPDKARKIVLACCHLHNYLCSRNSGNYIQSHDVDNENTSTANVELGSWRQGTQEMLRLQRTKGNSAVEAKKIRDDFCEFFNTCGSVPWQNRYLNNKIQQILTEA
;
A
#
# COMPACT_ATOMS: atom_id res chain seq x y z
N MET A 1 4.99 9.53 12.38
CA MET A 1 4.54 9.37 10.99
C MET A 1 4.49 7.90 10.65
N SER A 2 3.29 7.33 10.68
CA SER A 2 3.06 5.90 10.76
C SER A 2 2.48 5.40 9.43
N CYS A 3 3.21 4.51 8.76
CA CYS A 3 2.80 3.79 7.57
C CYS A 3 1.33 3.36 7.62
N LEU A 4 0.62 3.60 6.51
CA LEU A 4 -0.47 2.79 5.98
C LEU A 4 -1.50 2.26 7.00
N ASP A 5 -2.71 2.79 6.91
CA ASP A 5 -3.91 2.17 7.47
C ASP A 5 -3.91 0.67 7.12
N VAL A 6 -3.85 -0.16 8.16
CA VAL A 6 -3.79 -1.62 8.06
C VAL A 6 -4.99 -2.12 7.24
N LYS A 7 -6.11 -1.38 7.22
CA LYS A 7 -7.29 -1.67 6.37
C LYS A 7 -7.00 -1.75 4.87
N HIS A 8 -5.86 -1.29 4.37
CA HIS A 8 -5.49 -1.38 2.94
C HIS A 8 -4.37 -2.38 2.63
N VAL A 9 -3.67 -2.90 3.65
CA VAL A 9 -2.70 -4.01 3.46
C VAL A 9 -3.43 -5.32 3.06
N ALA A 10 -4.71 -5.46 3.40
CA ALA A 10 -5.48 -6.69 3.19
C ALA A 10 -6.15 -6.86 1.80
N LYS A 11 -5.88 -6.00 0.81
CA LYS A 11 -6.46 -6.18 -0.55
C LYS A 11 -5.53 -6.86 -1.56
N TYR A 12 -4.34 -7.28 -1.16
CA TYR A 12 -3.46 -8.13 -1.97
C TYR A 12 -3.48 -9.61 -1.54
N SER A 13 -4.67 -10.19 -1.36
CA SER A 13 -4.83 -11.63 -1.55
C SER A 13 -5.28 -11.83 -3.00
N ALA A 14 -4.33 -11.85 -3.93
CA ALA A 14 -4.58 -12.62 -5.15
C ALA A 14 -4.93 -14.03 -4.67
N ALA A 15 -6.07 -14.57 -5.10
CA ALA A 15 -6.31 -16.00 -4.98
C ALA A 15 -5.05 -16.70 -5.51
N PRO A 16 -4.43 -17.62 -4.75
CA PRO A 16 -3.22 -18.26 -5.22
C PRO A 16 -3.54 -18.90 -6.59
N SER A 17 -2.81 -18.48 -7.63
CA SER A 17 -2.87 -19.02 -8.99
C SER A 17 -2.41 -20.49 -9.07
N HIS A 18 -2.06 -21.08 -7.93
CA HIS A 18 -1.73 -22.48 -7.78
C HIS A 18 -2.68 -23.13 -6.78
N PRO A 19 -3.25 -24.30 -7.10
CA PRO A 19 -4.04 -25.05 -6.13
C PRO A 19 -3.22 -25.27 -4.85
N VAL A 20 -3.90 -25.31 -3.70
CA VAL A 20 -3.42 -25.53 -2.31
C VAL A 20 -2.55 -26.80 -2.12
N ARG A 21 -2.18 -27.49 -3.21
CA ARG A 21 -1.30 -28.66 -3.30
C ARG A 21 0.07 -28.48 -2.63
N HIS A 22 0.57 -27.25 -2.44
CA HIS A 22 1.86 -27.02 -1.77
C HIS A 22 1.81 -27.02 -0.23
N LEU A 23 0.63 -26.95 0.40
CA LEU A 23 0.52 -26.87 1.86
C LEU A 23 0.66 -28.25 2.56
N SER A 24 0.45 -29.35 1.86
CA SER A 24 0.54 -30.72 2.41
C SER A 24 1.96 -31.30 2.44
N ARG A 25 2.94 -30.70 1.74
CA ARG A 25 4.33 -31.19 1.69
C ARG A 25 5.14 -30.96 2.98
N ASN A 26 4.62 -30.22 3.96
CA ASN A 26 5.36 -29.78 5.14
C ASN A 26 4.97 -30.49 6.45
N TYR A 27 4.27 -31.63 6.39
CA TYR A 27 4.03 -32.52 7.55
C TYR A 27 5.30 -32.77 8.41
N PRO A 28 6.50 -33.00 7.84
CA PRO A 28 7.69 -33.29 8.65
C PRO A 28 8.13 -32.12 9.54
N ARG A 29 7.80 -30.87 9.18
CA ARG A 29 8.36 -29.68 9.82
C ARG A 29 7.68 -29.29 11.13
N TRP A 30 6.39 -29.61 11.28
CA TRP A 30 5.57 -29.13 12.40
C TRP A 30 4.74 -30.23 13.09
N GLY A 31 4.70 -31.45 12.54
CA GLY A 31 4.13 -32.62 13.22
C GLY A 31 2.61 -32.62 13.39
N PHE A 32 1.87 -31.78 12.65
CA PHE A 32 0.40 -31.77 12.63
C PHE A 32 -0.11 -32.09 11.21
N PRO A 33 -0.63 -33.30 10.95
CA PRO A 33 -1.07 -33.73 9.63
C PRO A 33 -2.30 -32.94 9.16
N ASN A 34 -2.44 -32.80 7.84
CA ASN A 34 -3.57 -32.14 7.18
C ASN A 34 -3.88 -30.69 7.66
N CYS A 35 -2.93 -30.01 8.32
CA CYS A 35 -3.06 -28.60 8.69
C CYS A 35 -2.75 -27.68 7.50
N ILE A 36 -3.73 -26.88 7.06
CA ILE A 36 -3.57 -25.93 5.94
C ILE A 36 -3.19 -24.52 6.37
N GLY A 37 -3.43 -24.17 7.63
CA GLY A 37 -3.17 -22.81 8.13
C GLY A 37 -3.40 -22.68 9.62
N ARG A 38 -2.80 -21.65 10.20
CA ARG A 38 -2.92 -21.31 11.63
C ARG A 38 -3.68 -20.00 11.72
N VAL A 39 -4.74 -19.96 12.50
CA VAL A 39 -5.54 -18.74 12.71
C VAL A 39 -5.24 -18.14 14.08
N ASP A 40 -5.06 -16.82 14.09
CA ASP A 40 -4.85 -16.05 15.32
C ASP A 40 -5.18 -14.58 15.09
N GLY A 41 -5.56 -13.90 16.17
CA GLY A 41 -5.79 -12.46 16.18
C GLY A 41 -4.59 -11.69 16.72
N LYS A 42 -4.42 -10.45 16.23
CA LYS A 42 -3.49 -9.48 16.78
C LYS A 42 -4.20 -8.18 17.09
N HIS A 43 -4.12 -7.74 18.35
CA HIS A 43 -4.51 -6.40 18.73
C HIS A 43 -3.52 -5.36 18.19
N VAL A 44 -4.02 -4.50 17.30
CA VAL A 44 -3.35 -3.28 16.85
C VAL A 44 -3.82 -2.14 17.74
N THR A 45 -2.92 -1.62 18.57
CA THR A 45 -3.23 -0.54 19.51
C THR A 45 -3.61 0.73 18.75
N ILE A 46 -4.70 1.37 19.14
CA ILE A 46 -5.19 2.64 18.57
C ILE A 46 -5.38 3.67 19.68
N LYS A 47 -5.44 4.95 19.32
CA LYS A 47 -5.99 5.98 20.21
C LYS A 47 -7.49 5.72 20.42
N ARG A 48 -7.99 6.00 21.63
CA ARG A 48 -9.43 5.92 21.95
C ARG A 48 -10.25 6.65 20.88
N PRO A 49 -11.14 5.96 20.15
CA PRO A 49 -12.02 6.64 19.21
C PRO A 49 -13.09 7.45 19.97
N ASN A 50 -13.44 8.64 19.45
CA ASN A 50 -14.48 9.49 20.05
C ASN A 50 -15.82 8.73 20.10
N ASN A 51 -16.58 8.91 21.19
CA ASN A 51 -17.93 8.34 21.37
C ASN A 51 -18.02 6.81 21.20
N SER A 52 -16.90 6.09 21.34
CA SER A 52 -16.86 4.65 21.03
C SER A 52 -17.18 3.72 22.21
N GLY A 53 -17.49 4.28 23.37
CA GLY A 53 -17.71 3.53 24.60
C GLY A 53 -16.53 2.58 24.91
N SER A 54 -16.86 1.33 25.21
CA SER A 54 -15.90 0.25 25.48
C SER A 54 -15.64 -0.68 24.30
N ASN A 55 -16.21 -0.42 23.11
CA ASN A 55 -16.12 -1.35 21.98
C ASN A 55 -14.65 -1.65 21.58
N TYR A 56 -13.78 -0.65 21.58
CA TYR A 56 -12.37 -0.85 21.23
C TYR A 56 -11.50 -1.24 22.43
N TRP A 57 -12.05 -1.27 23.64
CA TRP A 57 -11.30 -1.57 24.85
C TRP A 57 -11.09 -3.08 24.99
N CYS A 58 -9.85 -3.54 24.87
CA CYS A 58 -9.53 -4.97 24.98
C CYS A 58 -9.06 -5.37 26.38
N TYR A 59 -8.97 -6.68 26.61
CA TYR A 59 -8.51 -7.27 27.87
C TYR A 59 -7.06 -6.89 28.24
N LEU A 60 -6.27 -6.38 27.29
CA LEU A 60 -4.91 -5.87 27.52
C LEU A 60 -4.90 -4.41 28.04
N HIS A 61 -6.02 -3.92 28.57
CA HIS A 61 -6.19 -2.55 29.09
C HIS A 61 -5.77 -1.45 28.10
N LYS A 62 -6.12 -1.62 26.82
CA LYS A 62 -5.83 -0.65 25.75
C LYS A 62 -6.93 -0.62 24.71
N TYR A 63 -7.04 0.51 24.02
CA TYR A 63 -7.90 0.61 22.83
C TYR A 63 -7.22 -0.07 21.65
N SER A 64 -7.94 -0.93 20.93
CA SER A 64 -7.40 -1.67 19.78
C SER A 64 -8.46 -2.03 18.74
N ILE A 65 -7.99 -2.24 17.52
CA ILE A 65 -8.68 -3.06 16.52
C ILE A 65 -7.97 -4.41 16.41
N VAL A 66 -8.70 -5.45 16.04
CA VAL A 66 -8.14 -6.77 15.82
C VAL A 66 -7.87 -6.97 14.33
N LEU A 67 -6.65 -7.43 14.04
CA LEU A 67 -6.23 -8.01 12.77
C LEU A 67 -6.27 -9.53 12.95
N MET A 68 -7.20 -10.19 12.27
CA MET A 68 -7.31 -11.65 12.23
C MET A 68 -6.57 -12.19 11.01
N ALA A 69 -5.79 -13.26 11.14
CA ALA A 69 -5.10 -13.83 9.99
C ALA A 69 -4.98 -15.35 10.01
N ILE A 70 -4.95 -15.93 8.81
CA ILE A 70 -4.53 -17.31 8.56
C ILE A 70 -3.11 -17.29 8.00
N VAL A 71 -2.19 -18.02 8.63
CA VAL A 71 -0.78 -18.08 8.25
C VAL A 71 -0.36 -19.50 7.87
N GLY A 72 0.34 -19.60 6.75
CA GLY A 72 0.94 -20.83 6.23
C GLY A 72 2.22 -21.24 6.96
N PRO A 73 2.73 -22.46 6.73
CA PRO A 73 3.88 -23.02 7.43
C PRO A 73 5.21 -22.28 7.20
N ASP A 74 5.27 -21.43 6.18
CA ASP A 74 6.40 -20.60 5.76
C ASP A 74 6.21 -19.11 6.11
N TYR A 75 5.43 -18.83 7.18
CA TYR A 75 5.15 -17.49 7.72
C TYR A 75 4.45 -16.52 6.76
N LYS A 76 3.89 -17.05 5.67
CA LYS A 76 3.11 -16.27 4.71
C LYS A 76 1.68 -16.13 5.21
N PHE A 77 1.21 -14.89 5.27
CA PHE A 77 -0.20 -14.60 5.47
C PHE A 77 -0.99 -15.09 4.25
N ILE A 78 -1.88 -16.05 4.46
CA ILE A 78 -2.76 -16.64 3.44
C ILE A 78 -4.02 -15.79 3.30
N CYS A 79 -4.57 -15.37 4.44
CA CYS A 79 -5.76 -14.50 4.49
C CYS A 79 -5.66 -13.58 5.71
N VAL A 80 -6.16 -12.36 5.57
CA VAL A 80 -6.15 -11.33 6.62
C VAL A 80 -7.50 -10.61 6.61
N ASP A 81 -8.12 -10.46 7.77
CA ASP A 81 -9.31 -9.64 7.97
C ASP A 81 -9.06 -8.63 9.10
N ILE A 82 -9.48 -7.38 8.91
CA ILE A 82 -9.10 -6.27 9.79
C ILE A 82 -10.33 -5.45 10.12
N GLY A 83 -10.44 -5.08 11.39
CA GLY A 83 -11.45 -4.14 11.86
C GLY A 83 -12.35 -4.70 12.94
N GLY A 84 -12.08 -5.90 13.45
CA GLY A 84 -12.73 -6.41 14.65
C GLY A 84 -12.54 -5.45 15.82
N PHE A 85 -13.59 -5.26 16.62
CA PHE A 85 -13.52 -4.43 17.82
C PHE A 85 -12.63 -5.08 18.88
N GLY A 86 -11.78 -4.30 19.54
CA GLY A 86 -10.86 -4.81 20.56
C GLY A 86 -11.53 -5.51 21.75
N LYS A 87 -12.79 -5.20 22.06
CA LYS A 87 -13.57 -5.89 23.09
C LYS A 87 -13.89 -7.34 22.72
N ASN A 88 -13.95 -7.66 21.43
CA ASN A 88 -14.37 -8.98 20.96
C ASN A 88 -13.22 -9.97 21.05
N SER A 89 -13.53 -11.22 21.35
CA SER A 89 -12.57 -12.32 21.30
C SER A 89 -12.23 -12.71 19.87
N ASP A 90 -11.08 -13.34 19.70
CA ASP A 90 -10.62 -13.88 18.42
C ASP A 90 -11.65 -14.84 17.80
N GLY A 91 -12.30 -15.69 18.60
CA GLY A 91 -13.38 -16.56 18.15
C GLY A 91 -14.60 -15.81 17.65
N GLY A 92 -15.08 -14.79 18.37
CA GLY A 92 -16.25 -14.00 17.95
C GLY A 92 -15.99 -13.17 16.70
N ILE A 93 -14.77 -12.66 16.55
CA ILE A 93 -14.33 -11.98 15.32
C ILE A 93 -14.25 -12.99 14.18
N PHE A 94 -13.68 -14.17 14.42
CA PHE A 94 -13.60 -15.20 13.38
C PHE A 94 -14.98 -15.66 12.89
N GLU A 95 -15.98 -15.78 13.76
CA GLU A 95 -17.36 -16.13 13.36
C GLU A 95 -18.00 -15.08 12.45
N THR A 96 -17.77 -13.80 12.71
CA THR A 96 -18.25 -12.71 11.85
C THR A 96 -17.47 -12.62 10.53
N SER A 97 -16.17 -12.92 10.56
CA SER A 97 -15.28 -12.97 9.40
C SER A 97 -15.38 -14.26 8.58
N ASN A 98 -16.02 -15.31 9.11
CA ASN A 98 -15.96 -16.68 8.62
C ASN A 98 -16.40 -16.81 7.16
N LYS A 99 -17.45 -16.08 6.75
CA LYS A 99 -17.93 -16.08 5.35
C LYS A 99 -16.85 -15.66 4.36
N ARG A 100 -15.96 -14.72 4.74
CA ARG A 100 -14.85 -14.26 3.89
C ARG A 100 -13.69 -15.25 3.85
N PHE A 101 -13.44 -15.94 4.96
CA PHE A 101 -12.44 -17.01 5.00
C PHE A 101 -12.90 -18.22 4.19
N GLU A 102 -14.15 -18.65 4.33
CA GLU A 102 -14.75 -19.76 3.57
C GLU A 102 -14.75 -19.48 2.05
N GLN A 103 -15.02 -18.24 1.62
CA GLN A 103 -14.91 -17.82 0.21
C GLN A 103 -13.47 -17.80 -0.34
N ASN A 104 -12.47 -17.56 0.50
CA ASN A 104 -11.05 -17.58 0.09
C ASN A 104 -10.40 -18.97 0.25
N LEU A 105 -11.07 -19.90 0.96
CA LEU A 105 -10.65 -21.28 1.17
C LEU A 105 -11.22 -22.25 0.11
N VAL A 106 -11.81 -21.76 -0.99
CA VAL A 106 -12.50 -22.53 -2.05
C VAL A 106 -11.67 -23.64 -2.73
N SER A 107 -10.41 -23.84 -2.32
CA SER A 107 -9.52 -24.88 -2.83
C SER A 107 -8.90 -25.78 -1.74
N VAL A 108 -9.63 -26.07 -0.64
CA VAL A 108 -9.21 -27.10 0.31
C VAL A 108 -9.10 -28.47 -0.41
N PRO A 109 -7.97 -29.19 -0.31
CA PRO A 109 -7.84 -30.50 -0.94
C PRO A 109 -8.81 -31.52 -0.34
N ALA A 110 -9.13 -32.57 -1.10
CA ALA A 110 -9.92 -33.70 -0.60
C ALA A 110 -9.27 -34.33 0.64
N SER A 111 -10.10 -34.78 1.59
CA SER A 111 -9.66 -35.43 2.83
C SER A 111 -8.63 -36.53 2.56
N LYS A 112 -7.65 -36.67 3.45
CA LYS A 112 -6.55 -37.63 3.30
C LYS A 112 -6.41 -38.47 4.56
N PHE A 113 -6.03 -39.73 4.39
CA PHE A 113 -5.65 -40.59 5.50
C PHE A 113 -4.58 -39.96 6.38
N LEU A 114 -4.73 -40.12 7.69
CA LEU A 114 -3.67 -39.77 8.62
C LEU A 114 -2.48 -40.74 8.44
N PRO A 115 -1.23 -40.27 8.56
CA PRO A 115 -0.07 -41.14 8.45
C PRO A 115 -0.15 -42.31 9.45
N GLY A 116 -0.12 -43.54 8.92
CA GLY A 116 -0.17 -44.76 9.74
C GLY A 116 -1.55 -45.13 10.29
N GLN A 117 -2.64 -44.54 9.78
CA GLN A 117 -4.01 -44.86 10.17
C GLN A 117 -4.94 -44.98 8.95
N ASN A 118 -6.01 -45.76 9.10
CA ASN A 118 -7.02 -45.98 8.06
C ASN A 118 -8.17 -44.96 8.12
N GLU A 119 -8.08 -43.96 9.00
CA GLU A 119 -9.10 -42.93 9.15
C GLU A 119 -8.85 -41.77 8.18
N ILE A 120 -9.87 -41.44 7.38
CA ILE A 120 -9.86 -40.29 6.47
C ILE A 120 -10.09 -39.03 7.31
N CYS A 121 -9.12 -38.10 7.28
CA CYS A 121 -9.20 -36.84 8.00
C CYS A 121 -9.21 -35.66 7.03
N SER A 122 -10.17 -34.74 7.23
CA SER A 122 -10.24 -33.50 6.46
C SER A 122 -9.05 -32.58 6.75
N TYR A 123 -8.80 -31.66 5.83
CA TYR A 123 -7.84 -30.59 6.05
C TYR A 123 -8.42 -29.54 7.00
N VAL A 124 -7.61 -29.07 7.94
CA VAL A 124 -8.06 -28.21 9.03
C VAL A 124 -7.19 -26.98 9.22
N LEU A 125 -7.80 -25.92 9.72
CA LEU A 125 -7.12 -24.82 10.39
C LEU A 125 -6.91 -25.18 11.85
N ILE A 126 -5.90 -24.57 12.47
CA ILE A 126 -5.69 -24.67 13.92
C ILE A 126 -5.76 -23.29 14.55
N GLY A 127 -6.53 -23.17 15.63
CA GLY A 127 -6.70 -21.96 16.45
C GLY A 127 -6.42 -22.27 17.93
N ASP A 128 -6.46 -21.25 18.79
CA ASP A 128 -6.40 -21.45 20.23
C ASP A 128 -7.77 -21.81 20.82
N GLU A 129 -7.85 -21.85 22.15
CA GLU A 129 -9.07 -22.16 22.89
C GLU A 129 -10.20 -21.13 22.71
N ALA A 130 -9.89 -19.89 22.27
CA ALA A 130 -10.88 -18.85 22.05
C ALA A 130 -11.74 -19.12 20.81
N PHE A 131 -11.29 -19.98 19.90
CA PHE A 131 -12.06 -20.37 18.72
C PHE A 131 -13.05 -21.51 19.03
N ALA A 132 -14.18 -21.53 18.34
CA ALA A 132 -15.09 -22.66 18.35
C ALA A 132 -14.48 -23.87 17.63
N LEU A 133 -14.68 -25.07 18.18
CA LEU A 133 -14.32 -26.32 17.49
C LEU A 133 -15.28 -26.54 16.32
N LYS A 134 -14.73 -26.72 15.11
CA LYS A 134 -15.51 -26.98 13.89
C LYS A 134 -14.85 -28.10 13.07
N PRO A 135 -15.57 -28.72 12.11
CA PRO A 135 -14.99 -29.75 11.24
C PRO A 135 -13.71 -29.32 10.50
N TYR A 136 -13.56 -28.01 10.24
CA TYR A 136 -12.42 -27.41 9.57
C TYR A 136 -11.53 -26.54 10.48
N LEU A 137 -11.84 -26.43 11.79
CA LEU A 137 -11.10 -25.60 12.73
C LEU A 137 -10.90 -26.34 14.05
N MET A 138 -9.65 -26.73 14.30
CA MET A 138 -9.25 -27.47 15.49
C MET A 138 -8.68 -26.55 16.56
N ARG A 139 -8.91 -26.90 17.82
CA ARG A 139 -8.44 -26.17 19.01
C ARG A 139 -7.90 -27.15 20.06
N PRO A 140 -7.11 -26.70 21.05
CA PRO A 140 -6.62 -27.56 22.12
C PRO A 140 -7.77 -28.24 22.89
N PHE A 141 -7.51 -29.45 23.40
CA PHE A 141 -8.34 -30.04 24.44
C PHE A 141 -8.27 -29.20 25.72
N PRO A 142 -9.36 -29.09 26.50
CA PRO A 142 -9.32 -28.43 27.81
C PRO A 142 -8.29 -29.07 28.73
N TYR A 143 -7.54 -28.26 29.48
CA TYR A 143 -6.45 -28.72 30.36
C TYR A 143 -6.88 -29.80 31.36
N LYS A 144 -8.10 -29.71 31.91
CA LYS A 144 -8.64 -30.75 32.80
C LYS A 144 -8.66 -32.14 32.17
N GLN A 145 -8.85 -32.23 30.85
CA GLN A 145 -8.85 -33.51 30.13
C GLN A 145 -7.45 -34.03 29.82
N THR A 146 -6.43 -33.17 29.80
CA THR A 146 -5.05 -33.57 29.56
C THR A 146 -4.41 -34.18 30.80
N LEU A 147 -4.88 -33.80 32.00
CA LEU A 147 -4.45 -34.41 33.26
C LEU A 147 -4.77 -35.91 33.34
N THR A 148 -5.84 -36.33 32.66
CA THR A 148 -6.33 -37.73 32.68
C THR A 148 -5.99 -38.52 31.41
N ASP A 149 -5.59 -37.86 30.32
CA ASP A 149 -5.27 -38.52 29.04
C ASP A 149 -4.03 -37.91 28.39
N VAL A 150 -2.91 -38.64 28.51
CA VAL A 150 -1.60 -38.29 27.93
C VAL A 150 -1.66 -38.12 26.41
N ARG A 151 -2.61 -38.76 25.71
CA ARG A 151 -2.76 -38.58 24.26
C ARG A 151 -3.28 -37.18 23.93
N LYS A 152 -4.20 -36.65 24.74
CA LYS A 152 -4.72 -35.28 24.60
C LYS A 152 -3.66 -34.25 24.93
N GLU A 153 -2.81 -34.53 25.92
CA GLU A 153 -1.63 -33.72 26.22
C GLU A 153 -0.67 -33.66 25.01
N LYS A 154 -0.29 -34.82 24.45
CA LYS A 154 0.55 -34.90 23.25
C LYS A 154 -0.06 -34.17 22.06
N TYR A 155 -1.37 -34.24 21.89
CA TYR A 155 -2.10 -33.48 20.88
C TYR A 155 -1.94 -31.97 21.10
N ASN A 156 -2.22 -31.48 22.32
CA ASN A 156 -2.10 -30.06 22.66
C ASN A 156 -0.68 -29.55 22.42
N VAL A 157 0.35 -30.31 22.81
CA VAL A 157 1.76 -29.95 22.56
C VAL A 157 2.03 -29.78 21.06
N ARG A 158 1.54 -30.68 20.21
CA ARG A 158 1.70 -30.59 18.75
C ARG A 158 0.92 -29.42 18.15
N LEU A 159 -0.32 -29.21 18.58
CA LEU A 159 -1.15 -28.09 18.13
C LEU A 159 -0.50 -26.75 18.50
N CYS A 160 -0.09 -26.58 19.76
CA CYS A 160 0.59 -25.37 20.25
C CYS A 160 1.89 -25.11 19.48
N ARG A 161 2.71 -26.14 19.24
CA ARG A 161 3.92 -26.03 18.41
C ARG A 161 3.60 -25.56 16.98
N ALA A 162 2.56 -26.11 16.37
CA ALA A 162 2.15 -25.73 15.03
C ALA A 162 1.57 -24.30 14.99
N ARG A 163 0.89 -23.85 16.06
CA ARG A 163 0.37 -22.49 16.24
C ARG A 163 1.45 -21.41 16.35
N ARG A 164 2.61 -21.71 16.96
CA ARG A 164 3.72 -20.74 17.08
C ARG A 164 4.09 -20.06 15.76
N VAL A 165 3.80 -20.68 14.61
CA VAL A 165 4.02 -20.09 13.28
C VAL A 165 3.26 -18.76 13.10
N VAL A 166 1.97 -18.68 13.46
CA VAL A 166 1.19 -17.44 13.30
C VAL A 166 1.58 -16.39 14.34
N GLU A 167 1.84 -16.81 15.58
CA GLU A 167 2.36 -15.95 16.64
C GLU A 167 3.72 -15.33 16.24
N ASN A 168 4.64 -16.14 15.73
CA ASN A 168 5.93 -15.69 15.22
C ASN A 168 5.77 -14.81 13.98
N ALA A 169 4.83 -15.10 13.07
CA ALA A 169 4.57 -14.22 11.92
C ALA A 169 4.11 -12.83 12.37
N PHE A 170 3.24 -12.77 13.39
CA PHE A 170 2.85 -11.51 14.02
C PHE A 170 4.00 -10.84 14.80
N GLY A 171 4.85 -11.63 15.45
CA GLY A 171 6.07 -11.16 16.10
C GLY A 171 7.02 -10.50 15.10
N ILE A 172 7.33 -11.18 14.00
CA ILE A 172 8.15 -10.68 12.88
C ILE A 172 7.51 -9.43 12.28
N LEU A 173 6.19 -9.44 12.05
CA LEU A 173 5.46 -8.28 11.55
C LEU A 173 5.66 -7.07 12.48
N SER A 174 5.50 -7.26 13.79
CA SER A 174 5.66 -6.18 14.78
C SER A 174 7.11 -5.68 14.87
N GLN A 175 8.08 -6.60 14.86
CA GLN A 175 9.50 -6.26 14.92
C GLN A 175 9.96 -5.47 13.69
N LYS A 176 9.54 -5.89 12.49
CA LYS A 176 9.83 -5.18 11.24
C LYS A 176 9.10 -3.84 11.18
N TRP A 177 7.85 -3.82 11.61
CA TRP A 177 6.98 -2.66 11.54
C TRP A 177 6.72 -2.14 12.94
N ARG A 178 7.69 -1.37 13.47
CA ARG A 178 7.63 -0.86 14.85
C ARG A 178 6.42 0.03 15.16
N ILE A 179 5.68 0.45 14.13
CA ILE A 179 4.36 1.07 14.25
C ILE A 179 3.41 0.25 15.14
N PHE A 180 3.47 -1.08 15.11
CA PHE A 180 2.62 -1.95 15.94
C PHE A 180 2.97 -1.91 17.44
N TYR A 181 4.08 -1.29 17.83
CA TYR A 181 4.46 -1.09 19.23
C TYR A 181 3.95 0.23 19.83
N ARG A 182 3.37 1.11 19.02
CA ARG A 182 2.81 2.38 19.49
C ARG A 182 1.31 2.44 19.18
N PRO A 183 0.52 3.16 19.98
CA PRO A 183 -0.85 3.47 19.57
C PRO A 183 -0.83 4.16 18.20
N LEU A 184 -1.72 3.76 17.30
CA LEU A 184 -2.01 4.55 16.11
C LEU A 184 -2.72 5.81 16.58
N GLU A 185 -1.97 6.92 16.65
CA GLU A 185 -2.38 8.17 17.30
C GLU A 185 -3.27 9.08 16.45
N THR A 186 -3.42 8.79 15.15
CA THR A 186 -4.12 9.67 14.21
C THR A 186 -5.33 8.96 13.57
N LYS A 187 -6.47 9.67 13.50
CA LYS A 187 -7.58 9.25 12.65
C LYS A 187 -7.14 9.29 11.19
N VAL A 188 -7.80 8.54 10.30
CA VAL A 188 -7.54 8.60 8.85
C VAL A 188 -7.70 10.02 8.35
N ASP A 189 -8.80 10.69 8.73
CA ASP A 189 -9.07 12.08 8.37
C ASP A 189 -7.95 13.02 8.82
N THR A 190 -7.47 12.87 10.07
CA THR A 190 -6.33 13.63 10.58
C THR A 190 -5.05 13.33 9.80
N THR A 191 -4.84 12.09 9.37
CA THR A 191 -3.66 11.72 8.57
C THR A 191 -3.69 12.35 7.19
N ILE A 192 -4.86 12.38 6.54
CA ILE A 192 -5.05 13.05 5.26
C ILE A 192 -4.81 14.57 5.40
N LEU A 193 -5.33 15.17 6.47
CA LEU A 193 -5.11 16.59 6.77
C LEU A 193 -3.63 16.91 7.04
N ILE A 194 -2.90 16.04 7.76
CA ILE A 194 -1.45 16.22 7.97
C ILE A 194 -0.69 16.15 6.64
N VAL A 195 -1.02 15.19 5.77
CA VAL A 195 -0.37 15.10 4.45
C VAL A 195 -0.68 16.33 3.62
N ALA A 196 -1.93 16.80 3.61
CA ALA A 196 -2.32 18.02 2.93
C ALA A 196 -1.57 19.25 3.45
N GLN A 197 -1.42 19.36 4.77
CA GLN A 197 -0.63 20.42 5.40
C GLN A 197 0.85 20.35 4.99
N ASP A 198 1.46 19.17 4.99
CA ASP A 198 2.86 19.02 4.55
C ASP A 198 3.04 19.42 3.07
N PHE A 199 2.07 19.13 2.19
CA PHE A 199 2.08 19.56 0.80
C PHE A 199 1.91 21.07 0.65
N GLU A 200 1.04 21.67 1.46
CA GLU A 200 0.83 23.11 1.51
C GLU A 200 2.12 23.85 1.91
N GLU A 201 2.75 23.41 3.00
CA GLU A 201 3.94 24.05 3.57
C GLU A 201 5.19 23.87 2.70
N LYS A 202 5.43 22.67 2.18
CA LYS A 202 6.69 22.34 1.48
C LYS A 202 6.62 22.57 -0.02
N TRP A 203 5.46 22.32 -0.60
CA TRP A 203 5.29 22.27 -2.06
C TRP A 203 4.29 23.30 -2.58
N ASN A 204 3.69 24.08 -1.67
CA ASN A 204 2.74 25.14 -1.97
C ASN A 204 1.56 24.62 -2.80
N PHE A 205 1.11 23.40 -2.53
CA PHE A 205 -0.09 22.85 -3.16
C PHE A 205 -1.13 22.52 -2.09
N HIS A 206 -2.10 23.43 -1.93
CA HIS A 206 -3.14 23.31 -0.91
C HIS A 206 -4.04 22.10 -1.18
N ASN A 207 -4.51 21.46 -0.11
CA ASN A 207 -5.40 20.31 -0.16
C ASN A 207 -4.88 19.11 -1.00
N CYS A 208 -3.58 19.05 -1.33
CA CYS A 208 -2.98 17.89 -2.00
C CYS A 208 -2.71 16.76 -1.02
N VAL A 209 -3.27 15.57 -1.26
CA VAL A 209 -3.19 14.44 -0.31
C VAL A 209 -2.23 13.33 -0.77
N GLY A 210 -1.54 13.54 -1.88
CA GLY A 210 -0.59 12.57 -2.40
C GLY A 210 -0.30 12.79 -3.88
N SER A 211 0.95 12.55 -4.25
CA SER A 211 1.39 12.50 -5.64
C SER A 211 1.39 11.07 -6.15
N VAL A 212 0.82 10.86 -7.34
CA VAL A 212 0.60 9.54 -7.94
C VAL A 212 1.39 9.42 -9.23
N ASP A 213 2.12 8.32 -9.37
CA ASP A 213 2.83 7.98 -10.60
C ASP A 213 3.11 6.47 -10.66
N GLY A 214 3.31 5.97 -11.87
CA GLY A 214 3.62 4.59 -12.17
C GLY A 214 5.04 4.42 -12.70
N LYS A 215 5.59 3.22 -12.53
CA LYS A 215 6.94 2.88 -12.97
C LYS A 215 7.06 1.46 -13.51
N HIS A 216 7.76 1.30 -14.62
CA HIS A 216 8.27 -0.01 -15.04
C HIS A 216 9.47 -0.45 -14.20
N VAL A 217 9.41 -1.64 -13.63
CA VAL A 217 10.54 -2.36 -13.04
C VAL A 217 10.95 -3.45 -14.03
N GLY A 218 12.19 -3.36 -14.52
CA GLY A 218 12.76 -4.34 -15.45
C GLY A 218 12.82 -5.73 -14.83
N ILE A 219 12.41 -6.73 -15.61
CA ILE A 219 12.52 -8.14 -15.25
C ILE A 219 13.11 -8.91 -16.41
N GLN A 220 13.76 -10.03 -16.12
CA GLN A 220 14.09 -10.99 -17.16
C GLN A 220 12.79 -11.53 -17.79
N GLN A 221 12.81 -11.81 -19.10
CA GLN A 221 11.71 -12.47 -19.79
C GLN A 221 11.28 -13.73 -19.02
N PRO A 222 10.02 -13.79 -18.53
CA PRO A 222 9.54 -14.99 -17.86
C PRO A 222 9.37 -16.13 -18.86
N SER A 223 9.60 -17.37 -18.41
CA SER A 223 9.46 -18.54 -19.26
C SER A 223 8.04 -18.63 -19.84
N HIS A 224 7.94 -18.89 -21.15
CA HIS A 224 6.68 -19.04 -21.87
C HIS A 224 5.72 -17.83 -21.81
N SER A 225 6.21 -16.61 -21.49
CA SER A 225 5.34 -15.44 -21.37
C SER A 225 4.95 -14.78 -22.69
N GLY A 226 5.61 -15.14 -23.80
CA GLY A 226 5.54 -14.39 -25.05
C GLY A 226 5.82 -12.90 -24.80
N SER A 227 4.94 -12.03 -25.30
CA SER A 227 5.00 -10.57 -25.13
C SER A 227 4.19 -10.03 -23.93
N TYR A 228 3.67 -10.90 -23.04
CA TYR A 228 2.77 -10.47 -21.97
C TYR A 228 3.38 -9.41 -21.03
N TYR A 229 4.67 -9.52 -20.72
CA TYR A 229 5.41 -8.53 -19.93
C TYR A 229 6.22 -7.55 -20.78
N TYR A 230 6.19 -7.68 -22.10
CA TYR A 230 6.96 -6.86 -23.02
C TYR A 230 6.27 -5.51 -23.21
N ASN A 231 6.92 -4.46 -22.74
CA ASN A 231 6.37 -3.11 -22.81
C ASN A 231 6.67 -2.46 -24.17
N TYR A 232 6.01 -1.33 -24.41
CA TYR A 232 6.19 -0.54 -25.62
C TYR A 232 7.59 0.08 -25.77
N LYS A 233 8.43 -0.02 -24.74
CA LYS A 233 9.78 0.52 -24.68
C LYS A 233 10.85 -0.54 -24.96
N GLY A 234 10.42 -1.74 -25.35
CA GLY A 234 11.31 -2.79 -25.85
C GLY A 234 11.95 -3.65 -24.76
N PHE A 235 11.41 -3.68 -23.54
CA PHE A 235 11.91 -4.56 -22.48
C PHE A 235 10.79 -5.21 -21.66
N TYR A 236 11.14 -6.27 -20.93
CA TYR A 236 10.20 -6.98 -20.07
C TYR A 236 10.10 -6.30 -18.71
N SER A 237 8.89 -6.05 -18.23
CA SER A 237 8.70 -5.33 -16.96
C SER A 237 7.43 -5.70 -16.23
N ILE A 238 7.44 -5.45 -14.92
CA ILE A 238 6.23 -5.32 -14.09
C ILE A 238 6.06 -3.85 -13.69
N VAL A 239 4.82 -3.44 -13.44
CA VAL A 239 4.50 -2.08 -13.03
C VAL A 239 4.49 -1.96 -11.51
N LEU A 240 5.13 -0.91 -11.01
CA LEU A 240 5.04 -0.37 -9.66
C LEU A 240 4.24 0.94 -9.74
N MET A 241 3.01 0.94 -9.26
CA MET A 241 2.20 2.14 -9.09
C MET A 241 2.33 2.64 -7.65
N ALA A 242 2.44 3.94 -7.42
CA ALA A 242 2.58 4.46 -6.06
C ALA A 242 1.89 5.79 -5.80
N ILE A 243 1.54 6.00 -4.54
CA ILE A 243 1.14 7.28 -3.98
C ILE A 243 2.21 7.69 -2.97
N VAL A 244 2.71 8.91 -3.07
CA VAL A 244 3.81 9.42 -2.25
C VAL A 244 3.39 10.71 -1.54
N ASN A 245 3.71 10.81 -0.24
CA ASN A 245 3.44 12.03 0.54
C ASN A 245 4.52 13.10 0.31
N ALA A 246 4.30 14.30 0.85
CA ALA A 246 5.22 15.43 0.76
C ALA A 246 6.65 15.17 1.32
N ASN A 247 6.86 14.06 2.02
CA ASN A 247 8.13 13.63 2.62
C ASN A 247 8.81 12.48 1.85
N TYR A 248 8.44 12.29 0.58
CA TYR A 248 8.94 11.23 -0.30
C TYR A 248 8.63 9.80 0.19
N GLN A 249 7.70 9.63 1.12
CA GLN A 249 7.33 8.29 1.64
C GLN A 249 6.18 7.70 0.83
N PHE A 250 6.30 6.42 0.48
CA PHE A 250 5.25 5.67 -0.19
C PHE A 250 4.06 5.44 0.75
N MET A 251 2.96 6.13 0.48
CA MET A 251 1.68 5.95 1.18
C MET A 251 0.92 4.74 0.66
N MET A 252 1.08 4.39 -0.61
CA MET A 252 0.49 3.21 -1.23
C MET A 252 1.43 2.73 -2.34
N VAL A 253 1.55 1.40 -2.50
CA VAL A 253 2.19 0.79 -3.66
C VAL A 253 1.35 -0.38 -4.17
N ASP A 254 1.20 -0.47 -5.49
CA ASP A 254 0.72 -1.66 -6.20
C ASP A 254 1.86 -2.17 -7.08
N VAL A 255 2.15 -3.47 -7.02
CA VAL A 255 3.24 -4.07 -7.80
C VAL A 255 2.78 -5.35 -8.44
N GLY A 256 3.06 -5.48 -9.74
CA GLY A 256 2.97 -6.77 -10.45
C GLY A 256 2.05 -6.76 -11.67
N ALA A 257 1.38 -5.64 -11.98
CA ALA A 257 0.69 -5.53 -13.27
C ALA A 257 1.71 -5.70 -14.41
N ASN A 258 1.31 -6.38 -15.48
CA ASN A 258 2.23 -6.68 -16.57
C ASN A 258 2.61 -5.40 -17.33
N GLY A 259 3.86 -5.33 -17.81
CA GLY A 259 4.42 -4.15 -18.46
C GLY A 259 3.78 -3.74 -19.79
N ARG A 260 2.86 -4.54 -20.33
CA ARG A 260 2.12 -4.18 -21.55
C ARG A 260 0.98 -3.18 -21.27
N VAL A 261 0.48 -3.12 -20.04
CA VAL A 261 -0.66 -2.27 -19.68
C VAL A 261 -0.21 -0.82 -19.44
N SER A 262 -0.98 0.15 -19.95
CA SER A 262 -0.76 1.59 -19.76
C SER A 262 -1.09 2.08 -18.33
N ASP A 263 -0.66 3.29 -17.95
CA ASP A 263 -0.92 3.88 -16.63
C ASP A 263 -2.38 3.86 -16.23
N GLY A 264 -3.24 4.38 -17.12
CA GLY A 264 -4.67 4.44 -16.85
C GLY A 264 -5.31 3.07 -16.75
N GLY A 265 -4.74 2.05 -17.43
CA GLY A 265 -5.19 0.66 -17.30
C GLY A 265 -4.79 0.06 -15.95
N VAL A 266 -3.50 0.14 -15.59
CA VAL A 266 -3.00 -0.38 -14.30
C VAL A 266 -3.69 0.33 -13.15
N MET A 267 -3.83 1.66 -13.23
CA MET A 267 -4.45 2.45 -12.18
C MET A 267 -5.92 2.08 -12.00
N LYS A 268 -6.71 1.95 -13.07
CA LYS A 268 -8.14 1.58 -12.99
C LYS A 268 -8.39 0.24 -12.30
N ASP A 269 -7.47 -0.70 -12.45
CA ASP A 269 -7.57 -2.00 -11.81
C ASP A 269 -7.22 -1.96 -10.31
N THR A 270 -6.44 -0.95 -9.88
CA THR A 270 -6.11 -0.78 -8.47
C THR A 270 -7.37 -0.60 -7.64
N LEU A 271 -7.33 -1.12 -6.41
CA LEU A 271 -8.40 -0.86 -5.45
C LEU A 271 -8.57 0.65 -5.22
N PHE A 272 -7.46 1.36 -5.11
CA PHE A 272 -7.46 2.79 -4.83
C PHE A 272 -8.31 3.53 -5.86
N TRP A 273 -8.07 3.30 -7.14
CA TRP A 273 -8.77 4.04 -8.19
C TRP A 273 -10.26 3.74 -8.21
N ARG A 274 -10.66 2.48 -8.02
CA ARG A 274 -12.07 2.11 -7.87
C ARG A 274 -12.72 2.85 -6.70
N LYS A 275 -12.07 2.87 -5.54
CA LYS A 275 -12.57 3.62 -4.37
C LYS A 275 -12.59 5.12 -4.60
N LEU A 276 -11.59 5.68 -5.28
CA LEU A 276 -11.52 7.10 -5.59
C LEU A 276 -12.65 7.52 -6.53
N SER A 277 -12.90 6.71 -7.56
CA SER A 277 -13.92 6.95 -8.59
C SER A 277 -15.35 6.76 -8.05
N GLU A 278 -15.53 5.84 -7.09
CA GLU A 278 -16.81 5.58 -6.42
C GLU A 278 -17.04 6.46 -5.17
N ASN A 279 -16.14 7.41 -4.89
CA ASN A 279 -16.16 8.26 -3.69
C ASN A 279 -16.19 7.48 -2.35
N LYS A 280 -15.49 6.35 -2.27
CA LYS A 280 -15.40 5.43 -1.10
C LYS A 280 -14.06 5.48 -0.38
N LEU A 281 -13.24 6.50 -0.65
CA LEU A 281 -11.92 6.67 -0.03
C LEU A 281 -12.00 7.37 1.35
N ASN A 282 -13.20 7.82 1.76
CA ASN A 282 -13.42 8.64 2.97
C ASN A 282 -12.51 9.88 2.99
N MET A 283 -12.56 10.66 1.90
CA MET A 283 -11.86 11.94 1.83
C MET A 283 -12.51 12.93 2.80
N PRO A 284 -11.74 13.83 3.43
CA PRO A 284 -12.32 14.90 4.22
C PRO A 284 -13.22 15.80 3.38
N ASP A 285 -14.18 16.45 4.02
CA ASP A 285 -15.03 17.45 3.38
C ASP A 285 -14.20 18.62 2.84
N SER A 286 -14.75 19.35 1.87
CA SER A 286 -14.09 20.52 1.30
C SER A 286 -13.81 21.58 2.37
N ARG A 287 -12.67 22.25 2.22
CA ARG A 287 -12.19 23.30 3.14
C ARG A 287 -12.01 24.61 2.39
N GLU A 288 -12.32 25.72 3.05
CA GLU A 288 -11.95 27.06 2.57
C GLU A 288 -10.43 27.19 2.48
N LEU A 289 -9.95 27.89 1.45
CA LEU A 289 -8.54 28.18 1.28
C LEU A 289 -8.22 29.60 1.75
N PRO A 290 -6.96 29.89 2.14
CA PRO A 290 -6.58 31.21 2.62
C PRO A 290 -6.92 32.32 1.62
N GLY A 291 -7.64 33.35 2.07
CA GLY A 291 -8.03 34.48 1.23
C GLY A 291 -9.24 34.25 0.32
N THR A 292 -9.91 33.09 0.42
CA THR A 292 -11.16 32.81 -0.30
C THR A 292 -12.26 32.35 0.66
N ASN A 293 -13.52 32.59 0.28
CA ASN A 293 -14.70 32.00 0.93
C ASN A 293 -15.18 30.74 0.19
N GLU A 294 -14.41 30.30 -0.81
CA GLU A 294 -14.73 29.17 -1.67
C GLU A 294 -14.18 27.87 -1.07
N LYS A 295 -14.95 26.79 -1.15
CA LYS A 295 -14.56 25.50 -0.58
C LYS A 295 -13.89 24.62 -1.64
N PHE A 296 -12.68 24.17 -1.33
CA PHE A 296 -11.88 23.32 -2.21
C PHE A 296 -11.85 21.89 -1.72
N LEU A 297 -11.96 20.94 -2.65
CA LEU A 297 -11.83 19.51 -2.36
C LEU A 297 -10.38 19.14 -2.08
N PHE A 298 -10.20 18.03 -1.36
CA PHE A 298 -8.92 17.35 -1.25
C PHE A 298 -8.65 16.51 -2.49
N VAL A 299 -7.45 16.65 -3.07
CA VAL A 299 -7.12 16.09 -4.38
C VAL A 299 -5.81 15.30 -4.35
N PHE A 300 -5.77 14.21 -5.12
CA PHE A 300 -4.51 13.62 -5.55
C PHE A 300 -4.01 14.33 -6.80
N ILE A 301 -2.71 14.28 -7.05
CA ILE A 301 -2.11 14.86 -8.26
C ILE A 301 -1.39 13.77 -9.04
N GLY A 302 -1.51 13.80 -10.36
CA GLY A 302 -0.81 12.88 -11.25
C GLY A 302 -0.34 13.57 -12.53
N ASP A 303 0.30 12.79 -13.39
CA ASP A 303 0.74 13.27 -14.69
C ASP A 303 -0.41 13.36 -15.73
N GLU A 304 -0.07 13.73 -16.96
CA GLU A 304 -1.04 13.87 -18.04
C GLU A 304 -1.72 12.54 -18.45
N ALA A 305 -1.07 11.39 -18.17
CA ALA A 305 -1.54 10.05 -18.54
C ALA A 305 -2.79 9.61 -17.76
N PHE A 306 -2.97 10.13 -16.54
CA PHE A 306 -4.14 9.84 -15.73
C PHE A 306 -5.41 10.57 -16.21
N GLN A 307 -6.58 10.07 -15.81
CA GLN A 307 -7.86 10.76 -16.06
C GLN A 307 -8.06 11.87 -15.02
N LEU A 308 -8.57 13.02 -15.45
CA LEU A 308 -8.96 14.10 -14.54
C LEU A 308 -10.30 13.73 -13.85
N LEU A 309 -10.32 13.77 -12.52
CA LEU A 309 -11.49 13.51 -11.67
C LEU A 309 -11.65 14.67 -10.65
N PRO A 310 -12.82 14.84 -10.01
CA PRO A 310 -13.01 15.88 -8.98
C PRO A 310 -11.95 15.86 -7.87
N ASN A 311 -11.51 14.66 -7.50
CA ASN A 311 -10.50 14.39 -6.48
C ASN A 311 -9.13 13.94 -7.05
N PHE A 312 -8.90 14.13 -8.36
CA PHE A 312 -7.63 13.80 -9.02
C PHE A 312 -7.28 14.84 -10.09
N MET A 313 -6.25 15.65 -9.81
CA MET A 313 -5.79 16.73 -10.66
C MET A 313 -4.66 16.28 -11.59
N LYS A 314 -4.65 16.85 -12.79
CA LYS A 314 -3.60 16.67 -13.79
C LYS A 314 -3.38 17.97 -14.57
N PRO A 315 -2.19 18.17 -15.18
CA PRO A 315 -1.88 19.42 -15.85
C PRO A 315 -2.84 19.71 -17.02
N TYR A 316 -2.98 20.99 -17.37
CA TYR A 316 -3.56 21.41 -18.65
C TYR A 316 -2.70 20.87 -19.79
N ASN A 317 -3.36 20.45 -20.87
CA ASN A 317 -2.69 19.99 -22.08
C ASN A 317 -1.89 21.14 -22.70
N ARG A 318 -0.66 20.85 -23.16
CA ARG A 318 0.35 21.83 -23.58
C ARG A 318 0.04 22.58 -24.89
N ALA A 319 -1.15 22.39 -25.48
CA ALA A 319 -1.56 23.14 -26.65
C ALA A 319 -2.00 24.57 -26.26
N VAL A 320 -1.15 25.55 -26.58
CA VAL A 320 -1.33 27.01 -26.34
C VAL A 320 -1.93 27.32 -24.96
N LEU A 321 -1.06 27.32 -23.94
CA LEU A 321 -1.44 27.64 -22.56
C LEU A 321 -1.38 29.15 -22.31
N THR A 322 -2.37 29.69 -21.61
CA THR A 322 -2.29 31.04 -21.02
C THR A 322 -1.30 31.03 -19.85
N ASP A 323 -0.82 32.20 -19.44
CA ASP A 323 0.16 32.30 -18.34
C ASP A 323 -0.40 31.76 -17.03
N GLU A 324 -1.70 31.94 -16.77
CA GLU A 324 -2.36 31.42 -15.58
C GLU A 324 -2.31 29.89 -15.54
N LYS A 325 -2.57 29.25 -16.69
CA LYS A 325 -2.50 27.78 -16.82
C LYS A 325 -1.08 27.26 -16.74
N ARG A 326 -0.09 28.05 -17.20
CA ARG A 326 1.34 27.73 -17.06
C ARG A 326 1.76 27.78 -15.59
N VAL A 327 1.31 28.78 -14.82
CA VAL A 327 1.51 28.86 -13.37
C VAL A 327 0.90 27.64 -12.68
N PHE A 328 -0.35 27.27 -13.00
CA PHE A 328 -0.97 26.08 -12.43
C PHE A 328 -0.18 24.81 -12.76
N ASN A 329 0.18 24.59 -14.03
CA ASN A 329 0.96 23.42 -14.45
C ASN A 329 2.30 23.33 -13.72
N TYR A 330 2.96 24.47 -13.52
CA TYR A 330 4.20 24.55 -12.76
C TYR A 330 4.00 24.20 -11.28
N ARG A 331 2.99 24.76 -10.60
CA ARG A 331 2.65 24.42 -9.19
C ARG A 331 2.31 22.93 -9.05
N LEU A 332 1.52 22.38 -9.96
CA LEU A 332 1.20 20.95 -10.01
C LEU A 332 2.46 20.11 -10.22
N SER A 333 3.31 20.49 -11.18
CA SER A 333 4.54 19.76 -11.46
C SER A 333 5.47 19.74 -10.25
N ARG A 334 5.66 20.87 -9.56
CA ARG A 334 6.45 20.93 -8.32
C ARG A 334 6.01 19.91 -7.28
N ALA A 335 4.71 19.83 -7.00
CA ALA A 335 4.18 18.85 -6.07
C ALA A 335 4.25 17.41 -6.63
N ARG A 336 4.14 17.24 -7.95
CA ARG A 336 4.25 15.93 -8.62
C ARG A 336 5.67 15.37 -8.60
N ARG A 337 6.72 16.21 -8.65
CA ARG A 337 8.12 15.74 -8.65
C ARG A 337 8.49 14.91 -7.42
N ILE A 338 7.69 14.96 -6.36
CA ILE A 338 7.90 14.20 -5.13
C ILE A 338 7.82 12.69 -5.39
N VAL A 339 6.85 12.21 -6.18
CA VAL A 339 6.77 10.77 -6.49
C VAL A 339 7.92 10.35 -7.41
N GLU A 340 8.33 11.21 -8.35
CA GLU A 340 9.49 10.96 -9.20
C GLU A 340 10.79 10.84 -8.38
N ASN A 341 11.03 11.80 -7.48
CA ASN A 341 12.14 11.77 -6.54
C ASN A 341 12.07 10.54 -5.63
N GLY A 342 10.89 10.19 -5.13
CA GLY A 342 10.68 8.98 -4.31
C GLY A 342 11.13 7.72 -5.03
N PHE A 343 10.74 7.56 -6.31
CA PHE A 343 11.24 6.46 -7.14
C PHE A 343 12.74 6.55 -7.44
N GLY A 344 13.25 7.75 -7.72
CA GLY A 344 14.68 7.97 -7.98
C GLY A 344 15.56 7.55 -6.81
N ILE A 345 15.21 7.98 -5.60
CA ILE A 345 15.88 7.60 -4.35
C ILE A 345 15.78 6.08 -4.15
N LEU A 346 14.60 5.50 -4.32
CA LEU A 346 14.38 4.06 -4.20
C LEU A 346 15.36 3.28 -5.09
N ILE A 347 15.48 3.66 -6.36
CA ILE A 347 16.33 2.93 -7.32
C ILE A 347 17.82 3.20 -7.09
N LYS A 348 18.20 4.44 -6.77
CA LYS A 348 19.59 4.77 -6.41
C LYS A 348 20.07 3.98 -5.20
N ARG A 349 19.22 3.82 -4.19
CA ARG A 349 19.56 3.11 -2.93
C ARG A 349 19.48 1.60 -3.09
N PHE A 350 18.49 1.09 -3.83
CA PHE A 350 18.30 -0.33 -4.09
C PHE A 350 18.67 -0.67 -5.53
N LYS A 351 19.98 -0.75 -5.82
CA LYS A 351 20.53 -1.00 -7.17
C LYS A 351 20.00 -2.25 -7.87
N ILE A 352 19.40 -3.19 -7.14
CA ILE A 352 18.69 -4.33 -7.74
C ILE A 352 17.54 -3.88 -8.67
N LEU A 353 16.99 -2.68 -8.47
CA LEU A 353 15.95 -2.09 -9.28
C LEU A 353 16.48 -1.29 -10.48
N GLN A 354 17.80 -1.09 -10.59
CA GLN A 354 18.44 -0.41 -11.73
C GLN A 354 18.63 -1.35 -12.93
N ASN A 355 18.65 -2.66 -12.69
CA ASN A 355 18.87 -3.68 -13.70
C ASN A 355 17.65 -4.61 -13.75
N ASP A 356 17.56 -5.39 -14.83
CA ASP A 356 16.53 -6.42 -14.93
C ASP A 356 16.65 -7.43 -13.78
N ILE A 357 15.56 -7.55 -13.03
CA ILE A 357 15.46 -8.52 -11.96
C ILE A 357 15.42 -9.92 -12.58
N LYS A 358 16.47 -10.70 -12.36
CA LYS A 358 16.63 -12.08 -12.85
C LYS A 358 15.83 -13.10 -12.02
N PHE A 359 14.56 -12.80 -11.77
CA PHE A 359 13.64 -13.69 -11.07
C PHE A 359 12.25 -13.64 -11.71
N GLU A 360 11.49 -14.70 -11.51
CA GLU A 360 10.07 -14.76 -11.91
C GLU A 360 9.26 -13.56 -11.36
N PRO A 361 8.23 -13.09 -12.08
CA PRO A 361 7.46 -11.89 -11.74
C PRO A 361 6.98 -11.83 -10.28
N ASP A 362 6.53 -12.96 -9.73
CA ASP A 362 6.07 -13.04 -8.33
C ASP A 362 7.17 -12.78 -7.31
N LYS A 363 8.41 -13.19 -7.60
CA LYS A 363 9.56 -12.94 -6.75
C LYS A 363 10.09 -11.52 -6.95
N ALA A 364 10.13 -11.03 -8.20
CA ALA A 364 10.43 -9.63 -8.50
C ALA A 364 9.49 -8.68 -7.77
N ARG A 365 8.16 -8.94 -7.80
CA ARG A 365 7.15 -8.21 -7.04
C ARG A 365 7.48 -8.12 -5.55
N LYS A 366 7.85 -9.23 -4.91
CA LYS A 366 8.19 -9.26 -3.47
C LYS A 366 9.46 -8.46 -3.17
N ILE A 367 10.44 -8.49 -4.05
CA ILE A 367 11.68 -7.70 -3.93
C ILE A 367 11.35 -6.21 -3.98
N VAL A 368 10.55 -5.78 -4.96
CA VAL A 368 10.12 -4.37 -5.11
C VAL A 368 9.36 -3.91 -3.87
N LEU A 369 8.37 -4.68 -3.41
CA LEU A 369 7.63 -4.36 -2.19
C LEU A 369 8.55 -4.23 -0.97
N ALA A 370 9.51 -5.15 -0.81
CA ALA A 370 10.50 -5.08 0.26
C ALA A 370 11.36 -3.80 0.18
N CYS A 371 11.77 -3.38 -1.02
CA CYS A 371 12.50 -2.13 -1.23
C CYS A 371 11.67 -0.91 -0.84
N CYS A 372 10.41 -0.80 -1.28
CA CYS A 372 9.51 0.30 -0.92
C CYS A 372 9.31 0.39 0.61
N HIS A 373 9.16 -0.76 1.25
CA HIS A 373 9.02 -0.86 2.69
C HIS A 373 10.28 -0.42 3.46
N LEU A 374 11.45 -0.87 3.03
CA LEU A 374 12.73 -0.45 3.62
C LEU A 374 13.00 1.04 3.38
N HIS A 375 12.68 1.55 2.19
CA HIS A 375 12.75 2.98 1.89
C HIS A 375 11.96 3.80 2.91
N ASN A 376 10.68 3.48 3.13
CA ASN A 376 9.85 4.18 4.12
C ASN A 376 10.44 4.09 5.54
N TYR A 377 10.94 2.92 5.93
CA TYR A 377 11.60 2.75 7.22
C TYR A 377 12.80 3.69 7.36
N LEU A 378 13.67 3.76 6.36
CA LEU A 378 14.86 4.61 6.36
C LEU A 378 14.51 6.10 6.33
N CYS A 379 13.52 6.50 5.53
CA CYS A 379 12.98 7.87 5.54
C CYS A 379 12.47 8.27 6.93
N SER A 380 11.82 7.35 7.65
CA SER A 380 11.26 7.66 8.98
C SER A 380 12.30 7.70 10.10
N ARG A 381 13.40 6.95 9.98
CA ARG A 381 14.38 6.75 11.06
C ARG A 381 15.63 7.60 10.91
N ASN A 382 16.00 7.95 9.67
CA ASN A 382 17.25 8.62 9.38
C ASN A 382 17.15 9.48 8.12
N SER A 383 16.10 10.29 8.01
CA SER A 383 15.81 11.12 6.83
C SER A 383 17.02 11.93 6.38
N GLY A 384 17.69 12.63 7.30
CA GLY A 384 18.82 13.51 6.98
C GLY A 384 20.04 12.81 6.38
N ASN A 385 20.26 11.52 6.67
CA ASN A 385 21.36 10.75 6.07
C ASN A 385 20.91 9.92 4.85
N TYR A 386 19.64 9.50 4.83
CA TYR A 386 19.10 8.63 3.78
C TYR A 386 18.66 9.41 2.53
N ILE A 387 18.06 10.59 2.73
CA ILE A 387 17.69 11.53 1.67
C ILE A 387 18.56 12.77 1.86
N GLN A 388 19.60 12.89 1.06
CA GLN A 388 20.47 14.06 1.07
C GLN A 388 19.93 15.13 0.13
N SER A 389 20.30 16.40 0.33
CA SER A 389 19.80 17.52 -0.50
C SER A 389 20.05 17.31 -1.99
N HIS A 390 21.19 16.71 -2.36
CA HIS A 390 21.53 16.38 -3.75
C HIS A 390 20.85 15.10 -4.27
N ASP A 391 20.13 14.33 -3.44
CA ASP A 391 19.35 13.16 -3.85
C ASP A 391 17.99 13.55 -4.41
N VAL A 392 17.55 14.79 -4.24
CA VAL A 392 16.24 15.25 -4.68
C VAL A 392 16.39 16.46 -5.58
N ASP A 393 15.39 16.66 -6.42
CA ASP A 393 15.25 17.91 -7.13
C ASP A 393 15.09 19.08 -6.14
N ASN A 394 15.96 20.09 -6.27
CA ASN A 394 15.92 21.30 -5.46
C ASN A 394 15.64 22.51 -6.35
N GLU A 395 14.78 23.41 -5.90
CA GLU A 395 14.42 24.60 -6.66
C GLU A 395 14.84 25.86 -5.91
N ASN A 396 15.69 26.65 -6.56
CA ASN A 396 16.03 27.98 -6.10
C ASN A 396 14.93 28.96 -6.54
N THR A 397 14.05 29.31 -5.60
CA THR A 397 12.93 30.23 -5.83
C THR A 397 13.36 31.66 -6.18
N SER A 398 14.59 32.06 -5.80
CA SER A 398 15.15 33.37 -6.14
C SER A 398 15.53 33.46 -7.62
N THR A 399 16.13 32.40 -8.17
CA THR A 399 16.61 32.37 -9.56
C THR A 399 15.67 31.62 -10.51
N ALA A 400 14.61 31.00 -10.00
CA ALA A 400 13.75 30.05 -10.70
C ALA A 400 14.55 28.90 -11.37
N ASN A 401 15.71 28.55 -10.80
CA ASN A 401 16.52 27.45 -11.30
C ASN A 401 16.23 26.18 -10.52
N VAL A 402 16.15 25.08 -11.24
CA VAL A 402 15.98 23.76 -10.69
C VAL A 402 17.27 23.00 -10.82
N GLU A 403 17.82 22.59 -9.68
CA GLU A 403 18.90 21.62 -9.59
C GLU A 403 18.27 20.22 -9.57
N LEU A 404 18.65 19.42 -10.55
CA LEU A 404 18.15 18.06 -10.70
C LEU A 404 18.80 17.14 -9.66
N GLY A 405 17.99 16.28 -9.03
CA GLY A 405 18.49 15.28 -8.09
C GLY A 405 19.49 14.36 -8.79
N SER A 406 20.55 13.98 -8.08
CA SER A 406 21.65 13.15 -8.60
C SER A 406 21.21 11.81 -9.18
N TRP A 407 20.04 11.28 -8.85
CA TRP A 407 19.48 10.09 -9.49
C TRP A 407 19.10 10.31 -10.97
N ARG A 408 19.00 11.56 -11.41
CA ARG A 408 18.81 11.90 -12.84
C ARG A 408 20.13 11.86 -13.61
N GLN A 409 21.28 11.78 -12.93
CA GLN A 409 22.61 11.72 -13.54
C GLN A 409 23.15 10.28 -13.47
N GLY A 410 23.36 9.62 -14.61
CA GLY A 410 24.07 8.32 -14.69
C GLY A 410 23.25 7.06 -14.36
N THR A 411 21.99 7.19 -13.95
CA THR A 411 21.04 6.07 -13.95
C THR A 411 20.43 5.97 -15.34
N GLN A 412 20.23 4.76 -15.89
CA GLN A 412 19.36 4.60 -17.07
C GLN A 412 18.06 5.36 -16.79
N GLU A 413 17.73 6.32 -17.65
CA GLU A 413 16.56 7.17 -17.46
C GLU A 413 15.35 6.29 -17.22
N MET A 414 14.66 6.57 -16.11
CA MET A 414 13.57 5.74 -15.68
C MET A 414 12.36 6.01 -16.56
N LEU A 415 11.98 4.97 -17.28
CA LEU A 415 11.04 5.08 -18.37
C LEU A 415 9.59 5.10 -17.85
N ARG A 416 8.95 6.27 -17.93
CA ARG A 416 7.52 6.51 -17.62
C ARG A 416 6.57 5.62 -18.43
N LEU A 417 5.34 5.46 -17.98
CA LEU A 417 4.34 4.60 -18.60
C LEU A 417 3.54 5.34 -19.70
N GLN A 418 2.64 4.61 -20.37
CA GLN A 418 1.91 5.07 -21.55
C GLN A 418 0.64 5.88 -21.19
N ARG A 419 0.38 6.94 -21.98
CA ARG A 419 -0.81 7.81 -21.86
C ARG A 419 -2.11 7.08 -22.19
N THR A 420 -3.19 7.35 -21.46
CA THR A 420 -4.54 6.91 -21.81
C THR A 420 -5.45 8.09 -22.13
N LYS A 421 -6.27 7.99 -23.20
CA LYS A 421 -7.31 8.99 -23.52
C LYS A 421 -8.58 8.65 -22.72
N GLY A 422 -9.14 9.63 -22.00
CA GLY A 422 -10.41 9.48 -21.28
C GLY A 422 -11.12 10.83 -21.17
N ASN A 423 -12.45 10.82 -21.31
CA ASN A 423 -13.26 12.02 -21.15
C ASN A 423 -13.27 12.45 -19.67
N SER A 424 -12.97 13.72 -19.43
CA SER A 424 -13.01 14.32 -18.10
C SER A 424 -14.38 14.92 -17.84
N ALA A 425 -14.94 14.68 -16.65
CA ALA A 425 -16.22 15.27 -16.25
C ALA A 425 -16.14 16.81 -16.25
N VAL A 426 -17.24 17.49 -16.54
CA VAL A 426 -17.33 18.96 -16.54
C VAL A 426 -16.98 19.51 -15.16
N GLU A 427 -17.47 18.87 -14.10
CA GLU A 427 -17.16 19.21 -12.71
C GLU A 427 -15.64 19.16 -12.42
N ALA A 428 -14.96 18.10 -12.88
CA ALA A 428 -13.52 17.95 -12.66
C ALA A 428 -12.70 19.05 -13.35
N LYS A 429 -13.16 19.53 -14.51
CA LYS A 429 -12.54 20.68 -15.20
C LYS A 429 -12.74 21.96 -14.41
N LYS A 430 -13.98 22.19 -13.92
CA LYS A 430 -14.30 23.36 -13.09
C LYS A 430 -13.41 23.41 -11.84
N ILE A 431 -13.32 22.32 -11.08
CA ILE A 431 -12.49 22.28 -9.86
C ILE A 431 -11.03 22.60 -10.19
N ARG A 432 -10.50 22.08 -11.31
CA ARG A 432 -9.14 22.42 -11.75
C ARG A 432 -8.99 23.91 -12.07
N ASP A 433 -9.97 24.49 -12.76
CA ASP A 433 -10.01 25.91 -13.09
C ASP A 433 -10.11 26.77 -11.81
N ASP A 434 -10.87 26.33 -10.79
CA ASP A 434 -10.94 26.99 -9.48
C ASP A 434 -9.56 26.99 -8.77
N PHE A 435 -8.83 25.86 -8.79
CA PHE A 435 -7.46 25.81 -8.27
C PHE A 435 -6.49 26.69 -9.09
N CYS A 436 -6.68 26.74 -10.40
CA CYS A 436 -5.90 27.60 -11.29
C CYS A 436 -6.10 29.07 -10.91
N GLU A 437 -7.34 29.50 -10.73
CA GLU A 437 -7.67 30.87 -10.29
C GLU A 437 -7.08 31.17 -8.92
N PHE A 438 -7.23 30.25 -7.96
CA PHE A 438 -6.67 30.41 -6.63
C PHE A 438 -5.15 30.61 -6.66
N PHE A 439 -4.40 29.80 -7.40
CA PHE A 439 -2.94 29.95 -7.50
C PHE A 439 -2.49 31.21 -8.23
N ASN A 440 -3.34 31.84 -9.02
CA ASN A 440 -3.04 33.10 -9.70
C ASN A 440 -3.50 34.34 -8.92
N THR A 441 -4.34 34.16 -7.89
CA THR A 441 -4.87 35.24 -7.05
C THR A 441 -4.39 35.10 -5.60
N CYS A 442 -5.26 34.64 -4.69
CA CYS A 442 -5.01 34.61 -3.24
C CYS A 442 -3.91 33.61 -2.83
N GLY A 443 -3.75 32.53 -3.59
CA GLY A 443 -2.71 31.51 -3.41
C GLY A 443 -1.41 31.77 -4.19
N SER A 444 -1.29 32.95 -4.80
CA SER A 444 -0.09 33.39 -5.52
C SER A 444 1.12 33.46 -4.59
N VAL A 445 2.28 33.06 -5.11
CA VAL A 445 3.56 33.14 -4.39
C VAL A 445 4.55 34.01 -5.16
N PRO A 446 5.43 34.78 -4.47
CA PRO A 446 6.24 35.83 -5.10
C PRO A 446 7.16 35.37 -6.24
N TRP A 447 7.50 34.09 -6.28
CA TRP A 447 8.46 33.52 -7.24
C TRP A 447 7.81 32.84 -8.45
N GLN A 448 6.50 32.57 -8.46
CA GLN A 448 5.91 31.71 -9.49
C GLN A 448 5.96 32.29 -10.91
N ASN A 449 5.90 33.62 -11.05
CA ASN A 449 5.97 34.27 -12.36
C ASN A 449 7.39 34.28 -12.95
N ARG A 450 8.43 34.11 -12.11
CA ARG A 450 9.82 34.03 -12.59
C ARG A 450 10.03 32.80 -13.47
N TYR A 451 9.29 31.72 -13.20
CA TYR A 451 9.29 30.52 -14.02
C TYR A 451 8.77 30.75 -15.45
N LEU A 452 7.78 31.64 -15.63
CA LEU A 452 7.21 31.95 -16.96
C LEU A 452 8.24 32.53 -17.93
N ASN A 453 9.27 33.17 -17.38
CA ASN A 453 10.34 33.83 -18.14
C ASN A 453 11.53 32.92 -18.44
N ASN A 454 11.61 31.73 -17.83
CA ASN A 454 12.74 30.81 -17.99
C ASN A 454 12.37 29.60 -18.87
N LYS A 455 12.50 29.76 -20.21
CA LYS A 455 12.13 28.74 -21.20
C LYS A 455 12.86 27.40 -21.04
N ILE A 456 14.12 27.42 -20.57
CA ILE A 456 14.89 26.18 -20.35
C ILE A 456 14.31 25.39 -19.17
N GLN A 457 13.92 26.10 -18.11
CA GLN A 457 13.30 25.45 -16.95
C GLN A 457 11.91 24.90 -17.27
N GLN A 458 11.14 25.57 -18.15
CA GLN A 458 9.86 25.04 -18.64
C GLN A 458 9.98 23.67 -19.27
N ILE A 459 11.03 23.45 -20.06
CA ILE A 459 11.27 22.16 -20.71
C ILE A 459 11.65 21.08 -19.68
N LEU A 460 12.40 21.45 -18.63
CA LEU A 460 12.91 20.51 -17.61
C LEU A 460 11.85 20.10 -16.56
N THR A 461 10.89 20.96 -16.24
CA THR A 461 9.86 20.71 -15.23
C THR A 461 8.52 20.28 -15.81
N GLU A 462 8.25 20.52 -17.09
CA GLU A 462 6.98 20.09 -17.69
C GLU A 462 7.00 18.64 -18.12
N ALA A 463 8.19 18.02 -18.30
CA ALA A 463 8.36 16.64 -18.74
C ALA A 463 7.44 15.70 -17.98
#